data_AF-T1BI44-F1
#
_entry.id   AF-T1BI44-F1
#
_cell.length_a   1.000
_cell.length_b   1.000
_cell.length_c   1.000
_cell.angle_alpha   90.00
_cell.angle_beta   90.00
_cell.angle_gamma   90.00
#
_symmetry.space_group_name_H-M   'P 1'
#
loop_
_entity.id
_entity.type
_entity.pdbx_description
1 polymer ?
#
loop_
_entity_poly.entity_id
_entity_poly.type
_entity_poly.pdbx_seq_one_letter_code
_entity_poly.pdbx_strand_id
1 'polypeptide(L)'
;MDRATYQRLYEALATLDDVRRLTQEEHWDEELLFVIHTHRVTRDATRRFYVVKRQVPKLAAQYRRGRTILDIAREWKFPPVLMGQILLGELGVPRKKVWQAFLHPDQVPDPRLRSEVEALLAADMIYSPHGMELQRERGRRGEDRLHQWLDRHGISYRTEEDLRGKFAKTPDALLDSPIVFLGQKLSWIE
;
A
#
# COMPACT_ATOMS: atom_id res chain seq x y z
N MET A 1 -5.73 13.43 -15.60
CA MET A 1 -4.30 13.80 -15.50
C MET A 1 -3.60 13.19 -16.70
N ASP A 2 -2.77 13.95 -17.42
CA ASP A 2 -1.98 13.41 -18.52
C ASP A 2 -0.79 12.57 -18.02
N ARG A 3 -0.18 11.80 -18.93
CA ARG A 3 0.91 10.88 -18.61
C ARG A 3 2.18 11.58 -18.13
N ALA A 4 2.51 12.75 -18.66
CA ALA A 4 3.73 13.48 -18.30
C ALA A 4 3.60 14.05 -16.88
N THR A 5 2.45 14.62 -16.55
CA THR A 5 2.12 15.09 -15.20
C THR A 5 2.17 13.95 -14.19
N TYR A 6 1.56 12.80 -14.52
CA TYR A 6 1.62 11.61 -13.65
C TYR A 6 3.07 11.15 -13.41
N GLN A 7 3.88 11.06 -14.46
CA GLN A 7 5.26 10.61 -14.35
C GLN A 7 6.10 11.54 -13.46
N ARG A 8 5.94 12.86 -13.62
CA ARG A 8 6.61 13.86 -12.78
C ARG A 8 6.23 13.70 -11.30
N LEU A 9 4.93 13.60 -11.01
CA LEU A 9 4.45 13.41 -9.63
C LEU A 9 4.97 12.09 -9.04
N TYR A 10 4.93 11.01 -9.82
CA TYR A 10 5.46 9.72 -9.42
C TYR A 10 6.94 9.81 -9.01
N GLU A 11 7.76 10.52 -9.79
CA GLU A 11 9.18 10.73 -9.50
C GLU A 11 9.43 11.65 -8.29
N ALA A 12 8.58 12.65 -8.07
CA ALA A 12 8.67 13.58 -6.96
C ALA A 12 8.22 12.98 -5.60
N LEU A 13 7.32 11.99 -5.60
CA LEU A 13 6.72 11.41 -4.40
C LEU A 13 7.56 10.27 -3.79
N ALA A 14 8.79 10.56 -3.36
CA ALA A 14 9.70 9.55 -2.82
C ALA A 14 9.37 9.14 -1.37
N THR A 15 8.83 10.08 -0.60
CA THR A 15 8.54 9.95 0.83
C THR A 15 7.14 10.45 1.14
N LEU A 16 6.64 10.16 2.35
CA LEU A 16 5.39 10.73 2.82
C LEU A 16 5.47 12.25 3.02
N ASP A 17 6.65 12.79 3.34
CA ASP A 17 6.82 14.24 3.46
C ASP A 17 6.70 14.94 2.09
N ASP A 18 7.03 14.25 0.99
CA ASP A 18 6.80 14.78 -0.37
C ASP A 18 5.31 14.94 -0.67
N VAL A 19 4.44 14.09 -0.10
CA VAL A 19 2.97 14.25 -0.24
C VAL A 19 2.58 15.61 0.35
N ARG A 20 2.94 15.87 1.61
CA ARG A 20 2.62 17.12 2.30
C ARG A 20 3.19 18.34 1.57
N ARG A 21 4.45 18.24 1.14
CA ARG A 21 5.14 19.31 0.42
C ARG A 21 4.42 19.66 -0.87
N LEU A 22 4.07 18.67 -1.70
CA LEU A 22 3.37 18.91 -2.97
C LEU A 22 1.92 19.38 -2.78
N THR A 23 1.23 18.95 -1.71
CA THR A 23 -0.08 19.50 -1.33
C THR A 23 0.03 20.99 -1.03
N GLN A 24 1.07 21.42 -0.30
CA GLN A 24 1.25 22.81 0.12
C GLN A 24 1.78 23.73 -0.99
N GLU A 25 2.78 23.26 -1.74
CA GLU A 25 3.48 24.07 -2.75
C GLU A 25 2.75 24.14 -4.09
N GLU A 26 2.12 23.03 -4.50
CA GLU A 26 1.52 22.89 -5.83
C GLU A 26 -0.01 22.71 -5.79
N HIS A 27 -0.62 22.69 -4.60
CA HIS A 27 -2.08 22.56 -4.40
C HIS A 27 -2.70 21.30 -5.02
N TRP A 28 -1.92 20.21 -5.12
CA TRP A 28 -2.48 18.91 -5.48
C TRP A 28 -3.30 18.32 -4.34
N ASP A 29 -4.33 17.56 -4.70
CA ASP A 29 -5.13 16.79 -3.76
C ASP A 29 -4.26 15.78 -3.01
N GLU A 30 -4.30 15.81 -1.67
CA GLU A 30 -3.45 14.99 -0.81
C GLU A 30 -3.73 13.49 -0.99
N GLU A 31 -5.00 13.12 -1.17
CA GLU A 31 -5.42 11.73 -1.37
C GLU A 31 -4.85 11.18 -2.68
N LEU A 32 -4.94 11.94 -3.78
CA LEU A 32 -4.33 11.61 -5.06
C LEU A 32 -2.81 11.42 -4.96
N LEU A 33 -2.11 12.37 -4.31
CA LEU A 33 -0.66 12.28 -4.12
C LEU A 33 -0.28 11.04 -3.28
N PHE A 34 -1.04 10.76 -2.22
CA PHE A 34 -0.81 9.57 -1.41
C PHE A 34 -1.01 8.28 -2.22
N VAL A 35 -2.04 8.20 -3.06
CA VAL A 35 -2.26 7.03 -3.95
C VAL A 35 -1.07 6.82 -4.89
N ILE A 36 -0.57 7.88 -5.52
CA ILE A 36 0.60 7.80 -6.40
C ILE A 36 1.84 7.34 -5.62
N HIS A 37 2.05 7.88 -4.42
CA HIS A 37 3.13 7.45 -3.52
C HIS A 37 3.03 5.96 -3.16
N THR A 38 1.84 5.49 -2.77
CA THR A 38 1.60 4.06 -2.47
C THR A 38 1.91 3.16 -3.66
N HIS A 39 1.50 3.55 -4.87
CA HIS A 39 1.82 2.80 -6.09
C HIS A 39 3.33 2.71 -6.31
N ARG A 40 4.05 3.81 -6.11
CA ARG A 40 5.52 3.82 -6.24
C ARG A 40 6.18 2.90 -5.24
N VAL A 41 5.84 3.03 -3.96
CA VAL A 41 6.43 2.21 -2.90
C VAL A 41 6.14 0.73 -3.15
N THR A 42 4.90 0.39 -3.50
CA THR A 42 4.48 -1.00 -3.74
C THR A 42 5.19 -1.61 -4.94
N ARG A 43 5.27 -0.87 -6.05
CA ARG A 43 5.96 -1.33 -7.27
C ARG A 43 7.45 -1.54 -7.00
N ASP A 44 8.08 -0.59 -6.31
CA ASP A 44 9.49 -0.67 -6.01
C ASP A 44 9.83 -1.78 -5.00
N ALA A 45 9.03 -1.93 -3.94
CA ALA A 45 9.15 -3.00 -2.97
C ALA A 45 9.01 -4.37 -3.64
N THR A 46 8.02 -4.54 -4.52
CA THR A 46 7.82 -5.76 -5.31
C THR A 46 9.04 -6.08 -6.17
N ARG A 47 9.55 -5.08 -6.91
CA ARG A 47 10.72 -5.23 -7.77
C ARG A 47 11.97 -5.63 -6.99
N ARG A 48 12.20 -5.04 -5.82
CA ARG A 48 13.42 -5.24 -5.02
C ARG A 48 13.29 -6.36 -3.98
N PHE A 49 12.12 -6.98 -3.82
CA PHE A 49 11.84 -7.95 -2.77
C PHE A 49 12.89 -9.06 -2.68
N TYR A 50 13.17 -9.75 -3.79
CA TYR A 50 14.16 -10.84 -3.81
C TYR A 50 15.60 -10.35 -3.67
N VAL A 51 15.90 -9.11 -4.08
CA VAL A 51 17.22 -8.50 -3.87
C VAL A 51 17.47 -8.32 -2.38
N VAL A 52 16.49 -7.73 -1.66
CA VAL A 52 16.58 -7.55 -0.21
C VAL A 52 16.58 -8.90 0.49
N LYS A 53 15.69 -9.82 0.10
CA LYS A 53 15.58 -11.16 0.71
C LYS A 53 16.91 -11.92 0.74
N ARG A 54 17.70 -11.83 -0.33
CA ARG A 54 19.04 -12.46 -0.40
C ARG A 54 20.03 -11.90 0.62
N GLN A 55 19.82 -10.69 1.11
CA GLN A 55 20.71 -10.00 2.05
C GLN A 55 20.27 -10.18 3.50
N VAL A 56 19.06 -10.70 3.74
CA VAL A 56 18.46 -10.83 5.06
C VAL A 56 19.34 -11.57 6.08
N PRO A 57 20.08 -12.65 5.76
CA PRO A 57 20.98 -13.27 6.73
C PRO A 57 22.05 -12.32 7.28
N LYS A 58 22.62 -11.46 6.42
CA LYS A 58 23.58 -10.41 6.81
C LYS A 58 22.90 -9.32 7.62
N LEU A 59 21.68 -8.91 7.25
CA LEU A 59 20.92 -7.89 7.97
C LEU A 59 20.50 -8.38 9.37
N ALA A 60 20.10 -9.64 9.50
CA ALA A 60 19.80 -10.29 10.76
C ALA A 60 21.04 -10.31 11.69
N ALA A 61 22.24 -10.53 11.15
CA ALA A 61 23.47 -10.41 11.92
C ALA A 61 23.72 -8.97 12.43
N GLN A 62 23.42 -7.94 11.64
CA GLN A 62 23.50 -6.54 12.09
C GLN A 62 22.49 -6.24 13.20
N TYR A 63 21.25 -6.72 13.05
CA TYR A 63 20.23 -6.60 14.09
C TYR A 63 20.67 -7.25 15.40
N ARG A 64 21.22 -8.47 15.35
CA ARG A 64 21.77 -9.15 16.54
C ARG A 64 22.87 -8.34 17.24
N ARG A 65 23.65 -7.55 16.50
CA ARG A 65 24.69 -6.65 17.03
C ARG A 65 24.16 -5.32 17.59
N GLY A 66 22.84 -5.13 17.63
CA GLY A 66 22.21 -3.95 18.25
C GLY A 66 21.67 -2.92 17.26
N ARG A 67 21.84 -3.12 15.95
CA ARG A 67 21.21 -2.23 14.96
C ARG A 67 19.70 -2.40 14.99
N THR A 68 18.94 -1.31 14.81
CA THR A 68 17.47 -1.38 14.74
C THR A 68 17.00 -1.87 13.36
N ILE A 69 15.81 -2.47 13.30
CA ILE A 69 15.18 -2.88 12.04
C ILE A 69 14.82 -1.63 11.22
N LEU A 70 14.41 -0.55 11.88
CA LEU A 70 14.06 0.70 11.22
C LEU A 70 15.27 1.33 10.51
N ASP A 71 16.44 1.34 11.14
CA ASP A 71 17.67 1.86 10.50
C ASP A 71 18.08 1.01 9.30
N ILE A 72 17.91 -0.30 9.40
CA ILE A 72 18.14 -1.22 8.28
C ILE A 72 17.17 -0.91 7.14
N ALA A 73 15.87 -0.75 7.43
CA ALA A 73 14.86 -0.41 6.43
C ALA A 73 15.16 0.90 5.72
N ARG A 74 15.56 1.94 6.47
CA ARG A 74 15.93 3.26 5.94
C ARG A 74 17.17 3.20 5.05
N GLU A 75 18.24 2.54 5.48
CA GLU A 75 19.44 2.37 4.65
C GLU A 75 19.13 1.67 3.32
N TRP A 76 18.30 0.62 3.37
CA TRP A 76 17.89 -0.14 2.19
C TRP A 76 16.76 0.52 1.41
N LYS A 77 16.28 1.68 1.87
CA LYS A 77 15.13 2.42 1.33
C LYS A 77 13.93 1.49 1.10
N PHE A 78 13.69 0.54 2.01
CA PHE A 78 12.68 -0.51 1.87
C PHE A 78 11.56 -0.30 2.91
N PRO A 79 10.31 -0.70 2.64
CA PRO A 79 9.22 -0.44 3.58
C PRO A 79 9.51 -1.05 4.97
N PRO A 80 9.45 -0.26 6.06
CA PRO A 80 9.81 -0.71 7.40
C PRO A 80 9.07 -1.98 7.83
N VAL A 81 7.75 -2.05 7.63
CA VAL A 81 6.97 -3.22 8.05
C VAL A 81 7.35 -4.45 7.24
N LEU A 82 7.57 -4.32 5.93
CA LEU A 82 8.05 -5.45 5.12
C LEU A 82 9.47 -5.90 5.52
N MET A 83 10.38 -4.97 5.83
CA MET A 83 11.70 -5.29 6.36
C MET A 83 11.59 -6.08 7.68
N GLY A 84 10.71 -5.65 8.58
CA GLY A 84 10.39 -6.38 9.81
C GLY A 84 9.89 -7.79 9.54
N GLN A 85 8.94 -7.97 8.59
CA GLN A 85 8.42 -9.30 8.24
C GLN A 85 9.51 -10.26 7.79
N ILE A 86 10.38 -9.83 6.87
CA ILE A 86 11.42 -10.70 6.32
C ILE A 86 12.54 -10.96 7.34
N LEU A 87 12.94 -9.95 8.11
CA LEU A 87 14.04 -10.08 9.06
C LEU A 87 13.63 -10.91 10.28
N LEU A 88 12.44 -10.68 10.85
CA LEU A 88 11.93 -11.51 11.95
C LEU A 88 11.66 -12.95 11.50
N GLY A 89 11.23 -13.14 10.25
CA GLY A 89 11.12 -14.48 9.64
C GLY A 89 12.46 -15.22 9.61
N GLU A 90 13.54 -14.55 9.22
CA GLU A 90 14.91 -15.11 9.24
C GLU A 90 15.38 -15.44 10.67
N LEU A 91 14.94 -14.67 11.66
CA LEU A 91 15.22 -14.93 13.08
C LEU A 91 14.38 -16.08 13.65
N GLY A 92 13.57 -16.76 12.84
CA GLY A 92 12.76 -17.91 13.23
C GLY A 92 11.38 -17.56 13.78
N VAL A 93 10.93 -16.30 13.69
CA VAL A 93 9.58 -15.91 14.12
C VAL A 93 8.59 -16.28 13.01
N PRO A 94 7.59 -17.15 13.26
CA PRO A 94 6.59 -17.49 12.26
C PRO A 94 5.83 -16.27 11.75
N ARG A 95 5.55 -16.21 10.44
CA ARG A 95 4.82 -15.09 9.80
C ARG A 95 3.56 -14.68 10.56
N LYS A 96 2.76 -15.66 11.02
CA LYS A 96 1.55 -15.40 11.81
C LYS A 96 1.87 -14.67 13.13
N LYS A 97 2.94 -15.07 13.82
CA LYS A 97 3.37 -14.42 15.07
C LYS A 97 3.92 -13.01 14.82
N VAL A 98 4.67 -12.80 13.73
CA VAL A 98 5.11 -11.45 13.33
C VAL A 98 3.91 -10.55 13.09
N TRP A 99 2.90 -11.03 12.36
CA TRP A 99 1.69 -10.24 12.11
C TRP A 99 0.89 -9.96 13.38
N GLN A 100 0.80 -10.93 14.30
CA GLN A 100 0.18 -10.71 15.61
C GLN A 100 0.92 -9.62 16.42
N ALA A 101 2.25 -9.61 16.39
CA ALA A 101 3.03 -8.54 17.03
C ALA A 101 2.72 -7.16 16.42
N PHE A 102 2.50 -7.06 15.12
CA PHE A 102 2.12 -5.80 14.47
C PHE A 102 0.70 -5.34 14.79
N LEU A 103 -0.23 -6.28 14.98
CA LEU A 103 -1.60 -5.96 15.39
C LEU A 103 -1.70 -5.57 16.88
N HIS A 104 -0.87 -6.21 17.72
CA HIS A 104 -0.90 -6.07 19.17
C HIS A 104 0.53 -5.89 19.73
N PRO A 105 1.18 -4.74 19.46
CA PRO A 105 2.55 -4.48 19.92
C PRO A 105 2.68 -4.50 21.44
N ASP A 106 1.64 -4.04 22.16
CA ASP A 106 1.54 -4.03 23.61
C ASP A 106 1.67 -5.43 24.23
N GLN A 107 1.28 -6.47 23.49
CA GLN A 107 1.33 -7.87 23.93
C GLN A 107 2.69 -8.54 23.65
N VAL A 108 3.63 -7.85 22.99
CA VAL A 108 4.96 -8.39 22.70
C VAL A 108 5.77 -8.45 24.00
N PRO A 109 6.19 -9.64 24.48
CA PRO A 109 6.87 -9.74 25.79
C PRO A 109 8.28 -9.15 25.82
N ASP A 110 9.03 -9.31 24.71
CA ASP A 110 10.39 -8.77 24.58
C ASP A 110 10.33 -7.24 24.41
N PRO A 111 10.85 -6.44 25.38
CA PRO A 111 10.78 -4.98 25.32
C PRO A 111 11.52 -4.39 24.11
N ARG A 112 12.62 -5.04 23.67
CA ARG A 112 13.35 -4.59 22.49
C ARG A 112 12.49 -4.81 21.26
N LEU A 113 11.96 -6.03 21.09
CA LEU A 113 11.10 -6.34 19.95
C LEU A 113 9.85 -5.46 19.92
N ARG A 114 9.24 -5.18 21.07
CA ARG A 114 8.11 -4.25 21.19
C ARG A 114 8.47 -2.87 20.63
N SER A 115 9.57 -2.30 21.11
CA SER A 115 10.04 -0.98 20.66
C SER A 115 10.35 -0.95 19.16
N GLU A 116 10.94 -2.03 18.63
CA GLU A 116 11.18 -2.18 17.20
C GLU A 116 9.86 -2.20 16.42
N VAL A 117 8.89 -3.02 16.84
CA VAL A 117 7.58 -3.10 16.19
C VAL A 117 6.90 -1.73 16.17
N GLU A 118 6.80 -1.06 17.31
CA GLU A 118 6.19 0.27 17.43
C GLU A 118 6.84 1.28 16.49
N ALA A 119 8.18 1.28 16.42
CA ALA A 119 8.93 2.15 15.52
C ALA A 119 8.67 1.83 14.03
N LEU A 120 8.55 0.56 13.65
CA LEU A 120 8.23 0.17 12.27
C LEU A 120 6.81 0.59 11.90
N LEU A 121 5.83 0.39 12.80
CA LEU A 121 4.44 0.75 12.58
C LEU A 121 4.26 2.26 12.42
N ALA A 122 4.92 3.05 13.27
CA ALA A 122 4.89 4.51 13.19
C ALA A 122 5.53 5.06 11.91
N ALA A 123 6.51 4.34 11.34
CA ALA A 123 7.25 4.78 10.17
C ALA A 123 6.66 4.31 8.82
N ASP A 124 5.66 3.43 8.82
CA ASP A 124 5.13 2.81 7.59
C ASP A 124 3.62 2.98 7.47
N MET A 125 3.18 3.99 6.73
CA MET A 125 1.76 4.27 6.48
C MET A 125 1.14 3.42 5.37
N ILE A 126 1.89 2.46 4.81
CA ILE A 126 1.44 1.65 3.66
C ILE A 126 1.24 0.20 4.07
N TYR A 127 2.26 -0.42 4.67
CA TYR A 127 2.25 -1.84 5.02
C TYR A 127 1.88 -2.12 6.48
N SER A 128 1.75 -1.10 7.33
CA SER A 128 1.23 -1.27 8.69
C SER A 128 -0.25 -1.67 8.68
N PRO A 129 -0.76 -2.33 9.74
CA PRO A 129 -2.19 -2.62 9.86
C PRO A 129 -3.07 -1.38 9.69
N HIS A 130 -2.65 -0.24 10.26
CA HIS A 130 -3.35 1.03 10.11
C HIS A 130 -3.34 1.51 8.65
N GLY A 131 -2.17 1.49 7.99
CA GLY A 131 -2.05 1.86 6.58
C GLY A 131 -2.90 0.99 5.65
N MET A 132 -2.94 -0.32 5.93
CA MET A 132 -3.78 -1.27 5.20
C MET A 132 -5.27 -1.01 5.42
N GLU A 133 -5.70 -0.68 6.65
CA GLU A 133 -7.10 -0.33 6.92
C GLU A 133 -7.50 0.97 6.22
N LEU A 134 -6.65 2.00 6.25
CA LEU A 134 -6.87 3.24 5.51
C LEU A 134 -6.96 2.99 4.00
N GLN A 135 -6.13 2.10 3.45
CA GLN A 135 -6.23 1.71 2.04
C GLN A 135 -7.56 1.01 1.75
N ARG A 136 -8.01 0.11 2.63
CA ARG A 136 -9.28 -0.60 2.49
C ARG A 136 -10.48 0.36 2.55
N GLU A 137 -10.48 1.29 3.49
CA GLU A 137 -11.52 2.30 3.62
C GLU A 137 -11.57 3.21 2.40
N ARG A 138 -10.41 3.63 1.88
CA ARG A 138 -10.33 4.41 0.63
C ARG A 138 -10.87 3.66 -0.57
N GLY A 139 -10.56 2.37 -0.71
CA GLY A 139 -11.13 1.52 -1.76
C GLY A 139 -12.66 1.55 -1.74
N ARG A 140 -13.25 1.27 -0.56
CA ARG A 140 -14.72 1.34 -0.38
C ARG A 140 -15.30 2.71 -0.74
N ARG A 141 -14.68 3.79 -0.26
CA ARG A 141 -15.13 5.16 -0.59
C ARG A 141 -15.02 5.47 -2.09
N GLY A 142 -13.99 4.94 -2.75
CA GLY A 142 -13.79 5.07 -4.20
C GLY A 142 -14.89 4.35 -4.98
N GLU A 143 -15.17 3.10 -4.62
CA GLU A 143 -16.27 2.29 -5.17
C GLU A 143 -17.63 2.97 -4.94
N ASP A 144 -17.91 3.46 -3.73
CA ASP A 144 -19.15 4.18 -3.43
C ASP A 144 -19.32 5.44 -4.29
N ARG A 145 -18.25 6.20 -4.50
CA ARG A 145 -18.26 7.39 -5.38
C ARG A 145 -18.50 7.00 -6.83
N LEU A 146 -17.91 5.89 -7.29
CA LEU A 146 -18.12 5.36 -8.63
C LEU A 146 -19.59 4.97 -8.85
N HIS A 147 -20.16 4.21 -7.92
CA HIS A 147 -21.56 3.79 -7.95
C HIS A 147 -22.51 5.00 -8.00
N GLN A 148 -22.32 5.97 -7.10
CA GLN A 148 -23.10 7.20 -7.11
C GLN A 148 -22.98 7.98 -8.42
N TRP A 149 -21.80 7.98 -9.05
CA TRP A 149 -21.61 8.63 -10.33
C TRP A 149 -22.38 7.91 -11.44
N LEU A 150 -22.30 6.57 -11.51
CA LEU A 150 -23.03 5.75 -12.49
C LEU A 150 -24.55 5.94 -12.37
N ASP A 151 -25.06 5.88 -11.13
CA ASP A 151 -26.49 6.08 -10.83
C ASP A 151 -27.00 7.45 -11.27
N ARG A 152 -26.24 8.52 -10.96
CA ARG A 152 -26.61 9.89 -11.36
C ARG A 152 -26.65 10.09 -12.87
N HIS A 153 -25.91 9.29 -13.63
CA HIS A 153 -25.88 9.34 -15.09
C HIS A 153 -26.81 8.30 -15.74
N GLY A 154 -27.59 7.56 -14.94
CA GLY A 154 -28.52 6.54 -15.42
C GLY A 154 -27.83 5.36 -16.11
N ILE A 155 -26.56 5.09 -15.77
CA ILE A 155 -25.79 4.00 -16.34
C ILE A 155 -26.04 2.75 -15.50
N SER A 156 -26.67 1.73 -16.08
CA SER A 156 -26.90 0.45 -15.40
C SER A 156 -25.65 -0.43 -15.40
N TYR A 157 -25.37 -1.05 -14.26
CA TYR A 157 -24.21 -1.89 -14.03
C TYR A 157 -24.50 -3.01 -13.03
N ARG A 158 -23.60 -4.00 -12.98
CA ARG A 158 -23.59 -5.09 -12.00
C ARG A 158 -22.31 -5.03 -11.18
N THR A 159 -22.45 -5.22 -9.87
CA THR A 159 -21.35 -5.21 -8.89
C THR A 159 -20.66 -6.58 -8.79
N GLU A 160 -19.54 -6.65 -8.07
CA GLU A 160 -18.93 -7.93 -7.71
C GLU A 160 -19.90 -8.88 -6.99
N GLU A 161 -20.77 -8.36 -6.11
CA GLU A 161 -21.75 -9.17 -5.39
C GLU A 161 -22.76 -9.83 -6.34
N ASP A 162 -23.24 -9.10 -7.36
CA ASP A 162 -24.17 -9.59 -8.38
C ASP A 162 -23.57 -10.69 -9.28
N LEU A 163 -22.24 -10.64 -9.44
CA LEU A 163 -21.45 -11.50 -10.31
C LEU A 163 -20.79 -12.68 -9.58
N ARG A 164 -20.84 -12.69 -8.25
CA ARG A 164 -20.20 -13.71 -7.42
C ARG A 164 -20.70 -15.11 -7.80
N GLY A 165 -19.74 -16.01 -8.06
CA GLY A 165 -20.02 -17.39 -8.45
C GLY A 165 -20.34 -17.60 -9.94
N LYS A 166 -20.45 -16.53 -10.75
CA LYS A 166 -20.69 -16.62 -12.20
C LYS A 166 -19.41 -16.49 -13.04
N PHE A 167 -18.42 -15.76 -12.53
CA PHE A 167 -17.17 -15.47 -13.24
C PHE A 167 -15.95 -15.67 -12.33
N ALA A 168 -14.81 -16.03 -12.94
CA ALA A 168 -13.53 -16.21 -12.23
C ALA A 168 -12.86 -14.88 -11.85
N LYS A 169 -13.24 -13.78 -12.53
CA LYS A 169 -12.87 -12.40 -12.20
C LYS A 169 -14.12 -11.54 -12.32
N THR A 170 -14.27 -10.62 -11.37
CA THR A 170 -15.42 -9.74 -11.22
C THR A 170 -14.91 -8.31 -11.15
N PRO A 171 -15.24 -7.45 -12.13
CA PRO A 171 -14.86 -6.04 -12.06
C PRO A 171 -15.67 -5.33 -10.98
N ASP A 172 -15.21 -4.15 -10.55
CA ASP A 172 -15.92 -3.31 -9.58
C ASP A 172 -17.30 -2.91 -10.12
N ALA A 173 -17.35 -2.55 -11.41
CA ALA A 173 -18.61 -2.32 -12.12
C ALA A 173 -18.57 -2.90 -13.54
N LEU A 174 -19.43 -3.89 -13.82
CA LEU A 174 -19.70 -4.38 -15.17
C LEU A 174 -20.89 -3.63 -15.76
N LEU A 175 -20.65 -2.81 -16.79
CA LEU A 175 -21.72 -2.02 -17.40
C LEU A 175 -22.64 -2.92 -18.24
N ASP A 176 -23.95 -2.72 -18.14
CA ASP A 176 -24.91 -3.47 -18.95
C ASP A 176 -24.89 -3.04 -20.41
N SER A 177 -24.55 -1.78 -20.65
CA SER A 177 -24.29 -1.23 -21.98
C SER A 177 -22.97 -0.46 -21.99
N PRO A 178 -22.08 -0.69 -22.98
CA PRO A 178 -20.82 0.01 -23.05
C PRO A 178 -21.00 1.52 -23.24
N ILE A 179 -20.16 2.31 -22.58
CA ILE A 179 -20.12 3.77 -22.74
C ILE A 179 -18.87 4.20 -23.52
N VAL A 180 -18.90 5.38 -24.12
CA VAL A 180 -17.71 6.00 -24.71
C VAL A 180 -17.15 7.03 -23.75
N PHE A 181 -15.94 6.79 -23.24
CA PHE A 181 -15.23 7.70 -22.34
C PHE A 181 -13.87 8.04 -22.94
N LEU A 182 -13.61 9.34 -23.14
CA LEU A 182 -12.37 9.84 -23.76
C LEU A 182 -12.04 9.15 -25.11
N GLY A 183 -13.06 8.85 -25.91
CA GLY A 183 -12.92 8.18 -27.21
C GLY A 183 -12.70 6.66 -27.13
N GLN A 184 -12.71 6.06 -25.94
CA GLN A 184 -12.58 4.62 -25.74
C GLN A 184 -13.92 4.02 -25.31
N LYS A 185 -14.22 2.83 -25.86
CA LYS A 185 -15.40 2.05 -25.46
C LYS A 185 -15.07 1.31 -24.16
N LEU A 186 -15.79 1.64 -23.09
CA LEU A 186 -15.68 1.00 -21.78
C LEU A 186 -16.87 0.08 -21.56
N SER A 187 -16.61 -1.16 -21.19
CA SER A 187 -17.65 -2.14 -20.81
C SER A 187 -17.58 -2.52 -19.32
N TRP A 188 -16.49 -2.22 -18.64
CA TRP A 188 -16.32 -2.43 -17.19
C TRP A 188 -15.31 -1.44 -16.61
N ILE A 189 -15.30 -1.32 -15.28
CA ILE A 189 -14.42 -0.45 -14.49
C ILE A 189 -13.75 -1.28 -13.38
N GLU A 190 -12.49 -0.98 -13.11
CA GLU A 190 -11.58 -1.58 -12.10
C GLU A 190 -10.87 -0.47 -11.31
#